data_AF-A0A0Q4B7X4-F1
#
_entry.id   AF-A0A0Q4B7X4-F1
#
_cell.length_a   1.000
_cell.length_b   1.000
_cell.length_c   1.000
_cell.angle_alpha   90.00
_cell.angle_beta   90.00
_cell.angle_gamma   90.00
#
_symmetry.space_group_name_H-M   'P 1'
#
loop_
_entity.id
_entity.type
_entity.pdbx_description
1 polymer ?
#
loop_
_entity_poly.entity_id
_entity_poly.type
_entity_poly.pdbx_seq_one_letter_code
_entity_poly.pdbx_strand_id
1 'polypeptide(L)'
;MQKNGLSAQQEMARAQEKRGITLTQNSYGIHLGYYCGFLDELAYLASDYNLDLLTNTYPTLQHIFAAGNDQTSCQPQIASLYGKEGYGTSGNRSKNSLHVGAVDKLGAMTEFSSWGRKTMVVCSPPSARRASRFSARCLRMPTAIWMVPAWPPLP
;
A
#
# COMPACT_ATOMS: atom_id res chain seq x y z
N MET A 1 -3.94 -11.78 -13.60
CA MET A 1 -4.95 -10.90 -14.23
C MET A 1 -6.23 -10.95 -13.40
N GLN A 2 -6.96 -9.83 -13.32
CA GLN A 2 -8.32 -9.80 -12.76
C GLN A 2 -9.23 -10.73 -13.58
N LYS A 3 -10.29 -11.29 -12.97
CA LYS A 3 -11.21 -12.22 -13.66
C LYS A 3 -11.94 -11.59 -14.86
N ASN A 4 -12.04 -10.26 -14.91
CA ASN A 4 -12.71 -9.52 -15.98
C ASN A 4 -11.77 -8.99 -17.07
N GLY A 5 -10.49 -9.38 -17.06
CA GLY A 5 -9.51 -8.96 -18.07
C GLY A 5 -9.07 -7.49 -17.98
N LEU A 6 -9.51 -6.76 -16.95
CA LEU A 6 -9.09 -5.38 -16.72
C LEU A 6 -7.84 -5.34 -15.85
N SER A 7 -7.05 -4.27 -15.98
CA SER A 7 -6.06 -3.93 -14.98
C SER A 7 -6.74 -3.36 -13.72
N ALA A 8 -6.06 -3.46 -12.57
CA ALA A 8 -6.57 -2.87 -11.33
C ALA A 8 -6.81 -1.35 -11.49
N GLN A 9 -5.93 -0.65 -12.22
CA GLN A 9 -6.08 0.78 -12.50
C GLN A 9 -7.34 1.10 -13.32
N GLN A 10 -7.66 0.26 -14.31
CA GLN A 10 -8.90 0.42 -15.09
C GLN A 10 -10.15 0.19 -14.24
N GLU A 11 -10.11 -0.76 -13.32
CA GLU A 11 -11.22 -0.97 -12.37
C GLU A 11 -11.38 0.20 -11.41
N MET A 12 -10.28 0.76 -10.91
CA MET A 12 -10.31 1.94 -10.05
C MET A 12 -10.90 3.16 -10.77
N ALA A 13 -10.51 3.41 -12.02
CA ALA A 13 -11.12 4.48 -12.84
C ALA A 13 -12.62 4.25 -13.03
N ARG A 14 -13.03 3.05 -13.45
CA ARG A 14 -14.46 2.73 -13.63
C ARG A 14 -15.25 2.83 -12.33
N ALA A 15 -14.66 2.46 -11.20
CA ALA A 15 -15.29 2.58 -9.90
C ALA A 15 -15.45 4.05 -9.51
N GLN A 16 -14.45 4.90 -9.77
CA GLN A 16 -14.56 6.35 -9.56
C GLN A 16 -15.69 6.90 -10.44
N GLU A 17 -15.66 6.63 -11.74
CA GLU A 17 -16.59 7.24 -12.69
C GLU A 17 -18.05 6.83 -12.41
N LYS A 18 -18.26 5.56 -12.05
CA LYS A 18 -19.61 5.02 -11.85
C LYS A 18 -20.15 5.21 -10.44
N ARG A 19 -19.27 5.30 -9.43
CA ARG A 19 -19.67 5.25 -8.01
C ARG A 19 -19.13 6.40 -7.18
N GLY A 20 -18.28 7.26 -7.75
CA GLY A 20 -17.68 8.39 -7.05
C GLY A 20 -16.77 7.97 -5.89
N ILE A 21 -16.09 6.81 -5.98
CA ILE A 21 -15.17 6.42 -4.92
C ILE A 21 -14.02 7.43 -4.79
N THR A 22 -13.61 7.67 -3.55
CA THR A 22 -12.52 8.60 -3.23
C THR A 22 -11.32 7.90 -2.61
N LEU A 23 -11.45 6.63 -2.22
CA LEU A 23 -10.42 5.85 -1.56
C LEU A 23 -10.35 4.44 -2.13
N THR A 24 -9.13 3.93 -2.31
CA THR A 24 -8.89 2.51 -2.66
C THR A 24 -7.93 1.90 -1.66
N GLN A 25 -8.19 0.67 -1.22
CA GLN A 25 -7.29 -0.09 -0.34
C GLN A 25 -6.74 -1.30 -1.10
N ASN A 26 -5.42 -1.37 -1.22
CA ASN A 26 -4.74 -2.38 -2.02
C ASN A 26 -3.64 -3.06 -1.19
N SER A 27 -3.58 -4.38 -1.20
CA SER A 27 -2.57 -5.17 -0.48
C SER A 27 -1.72 -6.06 -1.39
N TYR A 28 -1.87 -5.92 -2.71
CA TYR A 28 -1.05 -6.61 -3.69
C TYR A 28 0.19 -5.80 -4.04
N GLY A 29 1.24 -6.49 -4.51
CA GLY A 29 2.50 -5.87 -4.88
C GLY A 29 3.46 -6.89 -5.47
N ILE A 30 4.66 -6.43 -5.81
CA ILE A 30 5.75 -7.28 -6.28
C ILE A 30 6.38 -7.98 -5.07
N HIS A 31 6.53 -9.30 -5.16
CA HIS A 31 7.29 -10.09 -4.20
C HIS A 31 8.78 -9.91 -4.45
N LEU A 32 9.45 -9.13 -3.59
CA LEU A 32 10.82 -8.67 -3.84
C LEU A 32 11.82 -9.84 -3.94
N GLY A 33 11.60 -10.89 -3.16
CA GLY A 33 12.45 -12.09 -3.13
C GLY A 33 12.62 -12.78 -4.49
N TYR A 34 11.67 -12.63 -5.42
CA TYR A 34 11.79 -13.24 -6.76
C TYR A 34 12.70 -12.46 -7.72
N TYR A 35 13.09 -11.24 -7.36
CA TYR A 35 13.79 -10.31 -8.23
C TYR A 35 15.08 -9.77 -7.61
N CYS A 36 15.69 -10.49 -6.66
CA CYS A 36 16.91 -10.03 -5.99
C CYS A 36 18.07 -9.71 -6.96
N GLY A 37 18.11 -10.30 -8.16
CA GLY A 37 19.11 -10.02 -9.19
C GLY A 37 18.81 -8.81 -10.09
N PHE A 38 17.61 -8.24 -10.01
CA PHE A 38 17.11 -7.18 -10.90
C PHE A 38 16.44 -6.05 -10.10
N LEU A 39 16.89 -5.82 -8.87
CA LEU A 39 16.28 -4.83 -7.96
C LEU A 39 16.38 -3.39 -8.48
N ASP A 40 17.40 -3.11 -9.26
CA ASP A 40 17.62 -1.85 -9.97
C ASP A 40 16.62 -1.64 -11.11
N GLU A 41 16.19 -2.72 -11.77
CA GLU A 41 15.13 -2.70 -12.79
C GLU A 41 13.73 -2.54 -12.18
N LEU A 42 13.54 -2.95 -10.92
CA LEU A 42 12.29 -2.77 -10.17
C LEU A 42 12.05 -1.32 -9.71
N ALA A 43 12.56 -0.32 -10.41
CA ALA A 43 12.35 1.09 -10.11
C ALA A 43 10.88 1.51 -10.40
N TYR A 44 10.67 2.63 -11.07
CA TYR A 44 9.33 3.13 -11.36
C TYR A 44 8.75 2.45 -12.60
N LEU A 45 7.75 1.59 -12.41
CA LEU A 45 7.17 0.77 -13.46
C LEU A 45 5.95 1.43 -14.09
N ALA A 46 5.52 0.92 -15.25
CA ALA A 46 4.30 1.38 -15.93
C ALA A 46 3.05 1.26 -15.04
N SER A 47 2.99 0.26 -14.15
CA SER A 47 1.92 0.13 -13.16
C SER A 47 1.90 1.27 -12.14
N ASP A 48 3.07 1.75 -11.71
CA ASP A 48 3.20 2.90 -10.80
C ASP A 48 2.77 4.19 -11.51
N TYR A 49 3.22 4.37 -12.75
CA TYR A 49 2.83 5.50 -13.59
C TYR A 49 1.32 5.61 -13.78
N ASN A 50 0.66 4.48 -14.07
CA ASN A 50 -0.79 4.49 -14.28
C ASN A 50 -1.58 4.82 -12.99
N LEU A 51 -1.04 4.51 -11.80
CA LEU A 51 -1.65 4.92 -10.52
C LEU A 51 -1.50 6.43 -10.30
N ASP A 52 -0.31 6.97 -10.58
CA ASP A 52 -0.04 8.40 -10.44
C ASP A 52 -0.86 9.22 -11.45
N LEU A 53 -1.01 8.71 -12.69
CA LEU A 53 -1.88 9.29 -13.70
C LEU A 53 -3.35 9.29 -13.24
N LEU A 54 -3.83 8.20 -12.65
CA LEU A 54 -5.21 8.11 -12.14
C LEU A 54 -5.48 9.17 -11.07
N THR A 55 -4.53 9.36 -10.16
CA THR A 55 -4.66 10.35 -9.07
C THR A 55 -4.61 11.78 -9.61
N ASN A 56 -3.83 12.02 -10.68
CA ASN A 56 -3.80 13.32 -11.35
C ASN A 56 -5.10 13.61 -12.12
N THR A 57 -5.68 12.59 -12.78
CA THR A 57 -6.96 12.72 -13.51
C THR A 57 -8.14 12.88 -12.56
N TYR A 58 -8.11 12.18 -11.43
CA TYR A 58 -9.15 12.22 -10.40
C TYR A 58 -8.54 12.66 -9.06
N PRO A 59 -8.38 13.98 -8.81
CA PRO A 59 -7.71 14.49 -7.60
C PRO A 59 -8.38 14.07 -6.28
N THR A 60 -9.64 13.67 -6.31
CA THR A 60 -10.38 13.17 -5.14
C THR A 60 -10.19 11.68 -4.88
N LEU A 61 -9.46 10.96 -5.75
CA LEU A 61 -9.22 9.53 -5.64
C LEU A 61 -7.83 9.27 -5.05
N GLN A 62 -7.78 8.93 -3.75
CA GLN A 62 -6.54 8.59 -3.06
C GLN A 62 -6.34 7.07 -3.00
N HIS A 63 -5.18 6.63 -3.50
CA HIS A 63 -4.78 5.24 -3.40
C HIS A 63 -4.02 4.95 -2.10
N ILE A 64 -4.39 3.87 -1.40
CA ILE A 64 -3.71 3.34 -0.22
C ILE A 64 -3.18 1.94 -0.56
N PHE A 65 -1.89 1.72 -0.35
CA PHE A 65 -1.22 0.44 -0.56
C PHE A 65 -0.56 -0.05 0.72
N ALA A 66 -0.58 -1.36 0.98
CA ALA A 66 0.33 -1.96 1.93
C ALA A 66 1.77 -1.86 1.41
N ALA A 67 2.73 -1.54 2.28
CA ALA A 67 4.14 -1.40 1.88
C ALA A 67 4.77 -2.71 1.41
N GLY A 68 4.27 -3.85 1.90
CA GLY A 68 4.77 -5.20 1.59
C GLY A 68 5.25 -5.95 2.82
N ASN A 69 5.58 -7.23 2.63
CA ASN A 69 6.00 -8.15 3.69
C ASN A 69 7.41 -8.73 3.46
N ASP A 70 8.22 -8.06 2.62
CA ASP A 70 9.49 -8.59 2.12
C ASP A 70 10.70 -7.88 2.74
N GLN A 71 10.57 -7.37 3.98
CA GLN A 71 11.63 -6.61 4.64
C GLN A 71 12.96 -7.36 4.68
N THR A 72 12.93 -8.68 4.90
CA THR A 72 14.11 -9.55 5.01
C THR A 72 14.60 -10.10 3.68
N SER A 73 13.92 -9.81 2.58
CA SER A 73 14.34 -10.28 1.24
C SER A 73 15.53 -9.49 0.72
N CYS A 74 16.42 -10.16 -0.03
CA CYS A 74 17.51 -9.54 -0.78
C CYS A 74 18.43 -8.59 0.02
N GLN A 75 18.70 -8.87 1.31
CA GLN A 75 19.45 -7.96 2.20
C GLN A 75 20.79 -7.48 1.63
N PRO A 76 21.67 -8.35 1.10
CA PRO A 76 22.97 -7.90 0.60
C PRO A 76 22.84 -6.94 -0.59
N GLN A 77 21.94 -7.25 -1.52
CA GLN A 77 21.69 -6.42 -2.70
C GLN A 77 21.04 -5.09 -2.31
N ILE A 78 20.11 -5.11 -1.35
CA ILE A 78 19.45 -3.93 -0.83
C ILE A 78 20.44 -3.03 -0.09
N ALA A 79 21.31 -3.59 0.75
CA ALA A 79 22.37 -2.85 1.42
C ALA A 79 23.31 -2.19 0.40
N SER A 80 23.65 -2.89 -0.69
CA SER A 80 24.46 -2.34 -1.78
C SER A 80 23.77 -1.21 -2.54
N LEU A 81 22.46 -1.28 -2.76
CA LEU A 81 21.71 -0.28 -3.55
C LEU A 81 21.27 0.93 -2.72
N TYR A 82 20.86 0.70 -1.48
CA TYR A 82 20.19 1.69 -0.64
C TYR A 82 20.97 2.04 0.63
N GLY A 83 22.15 1.42 0.84
CA GLY A 83 23.06 1.70 1.95
C GLY A 83 22.61 1.13 3.30
N LYS A 84 21.44 0.49 3.37
CA LYS A 84 20.91 -0.10 4.60
C LYS A 84 20.01 -1.30 4.30
N GLU A 85 20.27 -2.40 5.02
CA GLU A 85 19.43 -3.58 5.05
C GLU A 85 17.96 -3.26 5.37
N GLY A 86 17.07 -3.96 4.68
CA GLY A 86 15.62 -3.83 4.76
C GLY A 86 15.05 -2.53 4.20
N TYR A 87 15.84 -1.49 3.92
CA TYR A 87 15.34 -0.19 3.44
C TYR A 87 15.14 -0.17 1.92
N GLY A 88 13.99 0.33 1.45
CA GLY A 88 13.65 0.31 0.02
C GLY A 88 13.00 -1.00 -0.43
N THR A 89 12.46 -1.78 0.50
CA THR A 89 11.80 -3.08 0.28
C THR A 89 10.34 -2.97 -0.18
N SER A 90 9.83 -1.75 -0.38
CA SER A 90 8.49 -1.53 -0.90
C SER A 90 8.40 -1.95 -2.37
N GLY A 91 7.48 -2.87 -2.69
CA GLY A 91 7.29 -3.38 -4.04
C GLY A 91 6.51 -2.43 -4.96
N ASN A 92 5.77 -1.48 -4.40
CA ASN A 92 5.08 -0.42 -5.13
C ASN A 92 5.84 0.91 -4.95
N ARG A 93 6.05 1.64 -6.06
CA ARG A 93 6.86 2.85 -6.11
C ARG A 93 6.12 4.08 -6.63
N SER A 94 4.80 3.99 -6.80
CA SER A 94 3.94 5.14 -7.11
C SER A 94 4.18 6.32 -6.16
N LYS A 95 4.05 7.54 -6.66
CA LYS A 95 4.35 8.78 -5.95
C LYS A 95 3.14 9.38 -5.26
N ASN A 96 1.96 9.20 -5.84
CA ASN A 96 0.70 9.79 -5.37
C ASN A 96 -0.15 8.80 -4.57
N SER A 97 0.45 7.71 -4.09
CA SER A 97 -0.20 6.73 -3.21
C SER A 97 0.35 6.79 -1.80
N LEU A 98 -0.53 6.53 -0.83
CA LEU A 98 -0.14 6.34 0.56
C LEU A 98 0.29 4.90 0.78
N HIS A 99 1.57 4.69 1.12
CA HIS A 99 2.12 3.37 1.43
C HIS A 99 2.11 3.14 2.93
N VAL A 100 1.53 2.02 3.37
CA VAL A 100 1.27 1.72 4.78
C VAL A 100 2.12 0.54 5.25
N GLY A 101 3.09 0.82 6.11
CA GLY A 101 3.91 -0.16 6.83
C GLY A 101 3.25 -0.60 8.14
N ALA A 102 3.62 -1.79 8.61
CA ALA A 102 3.13 -2.37 9.85
C ALA A 102 4.09 -2.09 11.02
N VAL A 103 3.53 -1.60 12.14
CA VAL A 103 4.25 -1.51 13.42
C VAL A 103 3.67 -2.45 14.47
N ASP A 104 4.52 -2.82 15.42
CA ASP A 104 4.20 -3.62 16.59
C ASP A 104 3.45 -2.80 17.66
N LYS A 105 3.20 -3.42 18.81
CA LYS A 105 2.45 -2.79 19.91
C LYS A 105 3.21 -1.64 20.58
N LEU A 106 4.52 -1.56 20.39
CA LEU A 106 5.40 -0.52 20.91
C LEU A 106 5.61 0.60 19.89
N GLY A 107 5.05 0.48 18.67
CA GLY A 107 5.24 1.42 17.58
C GLY A 107 6.54 1.21 16.81
N ALA A 108 7.27 0.11 17.08
CA ALA A 108 8.43 -0.28 16.30
C ALA A 108 7.99 -1.01 15.03
N MET A 109 8.75 -0.88 13.95
CA MET A 109 8.44 -1.55 12.69
C MET A 109 8.53 -3.06 12.84
N THR A 110 7.52 -3.79 12.36
CA THR A 110 7.51 -5.25 12.45
C THR A 110 8.56 -5.84 11.52
N GLU A 111 9.17 -6.97 11.90
CA GLU A 111 10.25 -7.64 11.16
C GLU A 111 9.89 -8.11 9.75
N PHE A 112 8.60 -8.14 9.42
CA PHE A 112 8.13 -8.48 8.08
C PHE A 112 7.85 -7.24 7.23
N SER A 113 7.58 -6.07 7.84
CA SER A 113 7.05 -4.92 7.12
C SER A 113 8.10 -4.31 6.22
N SER A 114 7.82 -4.29 4.92
CA SER A 114 8.61 -3.48 4.00
C SER A 114 8.54 -2.00 4.39
N TRP A 115 9.64 -1.27 4.17
CA TRP A 115 9.73 0.17 4.45
C TRP A 115 10.70 0.89 3.50
N GLY A 116 10.52 2.20 3.36
CA GLY A 116 11.37 3.07 2.56
C GLY A 116 10.97 4.53 2.73
N ARG A 117 11.57 5.43 1.93
CA ARG A 117 11.33 6.90 2.02
C ARG A 117 9.87 7.32 2.03
N LYS A 118 8.98 6.57 1.37
CA LYS A 118 7.57 6.93 1.15
C LYS A 118 6.59 6.19 2.05
N THR A 119 7.06 5.34 2.96
CA THR A 119 6.19 4.50 3.79
C THR A 119 5.73 5.26 5.03
N MET A 120 4.42 5.45 5.16
CA MET A 120 3.76 5.86 6.40
C MET A 120 3.46 4.60 7.23
N VAL A 121 3.46 4.70 8.56
CA VAL A 121 3.32 3.53 9.45
C VAL A 121 1.94 3.48 10.11
N VAL A 122 1.36 2.29 10.19
CA VAL A 122 0.08 2.01 10.88
C VAL A 122 0.22 0.72 11.70
N CYS A 123 -0.41 0.67 12.87
CA CYS A 123 -0.34 -0.50 13.75
C CYS A 123 -0.95 -1.74 13.10
N SER A 124 -0.22 -2.85 13.12
CA SER A 124 -0.72 -4.12 12.64
C SER A 124 -1.43 -4.86 13.78
N PRO A 125 -2.72 -5.23 13.65
CA PRO A 125 -3.34 -6.11 14.63
C PRO A 125 -2.71 -7.50 14.52
N PRO A 126 -2.31 -8.14 15.65
CA PRO A 126 -1.89 -9.53 15.60
C PRO A 126 -3.06 -10.39 15.08
N SER A 127 -2.71 -11.46 14.35
CA SER A 127 -3.62 -12.41 13.73
C SER A 127 -4.88 -12.70 14.58
N ALA A 128 -6.03 -12.79 13.90
CA ALA A 128 -7.40 -12.68 14.40
C ALA A 128 -7.89 -13.73 15.44
N ARG A 129 -7.08 -14.13 16.43
CA ARG A 129 -7.45 -15.11 17.46
C ARG A 129 -7.52 -14.60 18.91
N ARG A 130 -7.13 -13.35 19.21
CA ARG A 130 -7.30 -12.76 20.56
C ARG A 130 -7.61 -11.27 20.52
N ALA A 131 -8.83 -10.92 20.14
CA ALA A 131 -9.34 -9.55 20.24
C ALA A 131 -10.31 -9.44 21.43
N SER A 132 -9.81 -9.44 22.67
CA SER A 132 -10.66 -9.12 23.84
C SER A 132 -10.16 -7.97 24.71
N ARG A 133 -8.90 -7.54 24.61
CA ARG A 133 -8.39 -6.37 25.33
C ARG A 133 -7.26 -5.70 24.55
N PHE A 134 -7.56 -4.65 23.80
CA PHE A 134 -6.54 -3.78 23.23
C PHE A 134 -6.84 -2.32 23.58
N SER A 135 -5.89 -1.71 24.26
CA SER A 135 -5.86 -0.30 24.66
C SER A 135 -5.90 0.61 23.43
N ALA A 136 -6.61 1.73 23.56
CA ALA A 136 -7.00 2.70 22.54
C ALA A 136 -5.84 3.54 21.97
N ARG A 137 -4.75 2.91 21.52
CA ARG A 137 -3.63 3.59 20.82
C ARG A 137 -3.37 3.10 19.39
N CYS A 138 -4.10 2.08 18.93
CA CYS A 138 -4.04 1.62 17.55
C CYS A 138 -5.33 2.02 16.85
N LEU A 139 -5.26 2.83 15.79
CA LEU A 139 -6.39 3.02 14.88
C LEU A 139 -6.74 1.65 14.29
N ARG A 140 -7.82 1.04 14.78
CA ARG A 140 -8.49 -0.05 14.07
C ARG A 140 -8.95 0.54 12.73
N MET A 141 -8.32 0.15 11.64
CA MET A 141 -8.98 0.18 10.34
C MET A 141 -9.94 -1.03 10.36
N PRO A 142 -11.27 -0.83 10.42
CA PRO A 142 -12.18 -1.95 10.29
C PRO A 142 -11.97 -2.57 8.90
N THR A 143 -11.77 -3.88 8.88
CA THR A 143 -12.00 -4.69 7.68
C THR A 143 -13.42 -4.38 7.22
N ALA A 144 -13.52 -3.75 6.05
CA ALA A 144 -14.70 -3.07 5.49
C ALA A 144 -15.05 -1.71 6.16
N ILE A 145 -14.48 -0.63 5.64
CA ILE A 145 -15.24 0.62 5.50
C ILE A 145 -16.01 0.51 4.18
N TRP A 146 -17.21 -0.07 4.26
CA TRP A 146 -18.30 0.35 3.39
C TRP A 146 -19.10 1.41 4.16
N MET A 147 -19.46 2.48 3.44
CA MET A 147 -20.39 3.57 3.77
C MET A 147 -19.83 4.72 4.63
N VAL A 148 -20.22 6.00 4.48
CA VAL A 148 -21.41 6.71 3.90
C VAL A 148 -21.03 8.22 3.73
N PRO A 149 -21.88 9.19 3.31
CA PRO A 149 -22.88 9.33 2.23
C PRO A 149 -22.46 10.40 1.19
N ALA A 150 -23.19 10.47 0.06
CA ALA A 150 -23.17 11.62 -0.82
C ALA A 150 -23.54 12.90 -0.05
N TRP A 151 -22.74 13.95 -0.19
CA TRP A 151 -23.11 15.30 0.24
C TRP A 151 -24.27 15.79 -0.63
N PRO A 152 -25.33 16.40 -0.06
CA PRO A 152 -26.32 17.08 -0.90
C PRO A 152 -25.65 18.29 -1.56
N PRO A 153 -26.05 18.66 -2.80
CA PRO A 153 -25.57 19.89 -3.40
C PRO A 153 -26.04 21.07 -2.55
N LEU A 154 -25.12 21.98 -2.24
CA LEU A 154 -25.44 23.27 -1.61
C LEU A 154 -26.23 24.14 -2.60
N PRO A 155 -27.12 25.02 -2.08
CA PRO A 155 -28.12 25.76 -2.87
C PRO A 155 -27.53 26.76 -3.86
#